data_AF-A0A7S3PKZ2-F1
#
_entry.id   AF-A0A7S3PKZ2-F1
#
_cell.length_a   1.000
_cell.length_b   1.000
_cell.length_c   1.000
_cell.angle_alpha   90.00
_cell.angle_beta   90.00
_cell.angle_gamma   90.00
#
_symmetry.space_group_name_H-M   'P 1'
#
loop_
_entity.id
_entity.type
_entity.pdbx_description
1 polymer ?
#
loop_
_entity_poly.entity_id
_entity_poly.type
_entity_poly.pdbx_seq_one_letter_code
_entity_poly.pdbx_strand_id
1 'polypeptide(L)'
;KRYRSQGACPFRSKCGKRSFCKHTASCLLCDQVSCMKCKLVKGNGANLLDFVENIQPWMIWLDFDRTICTTKNGSSPLHGRHSIDSDLLTLLTSFENVKIVTRNPHEEDIKTFLKRKGVPPTVPVYCVKQQAKKSKAFVIQKFSSCKVQDVAESSAAEPQGIHHIHGKCAEVIFVDDDIEELIDPEVVDLDIIRFLYRRIK
;
A
#
# COMPACT_ATOMS: atom_id res chain seq x y z
N LYS A 1 29.41 2.72 -12.83
CA LYS A 1 29.65 3.78 -11.81
C LYS A 1 29.17 5.18 -12.27
N ARG A 2 29.48 5.64 -13.50
CA ARG A 2 29.12 6.99 -14.01
C ARG A 2 27.63 7.38 -13.97
N TYR A 3 26.72 6.44 -14.28
CA TYR A 3 25.27 6.72 -14.27
C TYR A 3 24.72 7.00 -12.85
N ARG A 4 25.14 6.21 -11.86
CA ARG A 4 24.66 6.36 -10.47
C ARG A 4 25.12 7.68 -9.84
N SER A 5 26.36 8.12 -10.13
CA SER A 5 26.85 9.45 -9.71
C SER A 5 26.08 10.61 -10.33
N GLN A 6 25.36 10.39 -11.42
CA GLN A 6 24.51 11.39 -12.09
C GLN A 6 23.02 11.26 -11.70
N GLY A 7 22.69 10.40 -10.73
CA GLY A 7 21.31 10.16 -10.33
C GLY A 7 20.50 9.35 -11.35
N ALA A 8 21.16 8.55 -12.18
CA ALA A 8 20.53 7.81 -13.28
C ALA A 8 20.65 6.29 -13.09
N CYS A 9 19.61 5.58 -13.52
CA CYS A 9 19.60 4.12 -13.56
C CYS A 9 20.64 3.60 -14.57
N PRO A 10 21.53 2.66 -14.18
CA PRO A 10 22.51 2.10 -15.11
C PRO A 10 21.91 1.04 -16.04
N PHE A 11 20.70 0.53 -15.78
CA PHE A 11 20.11 -0.59 -16.50
C PHE A 11 19.10 -0.18 -17.57
N ARG A 12 18.36 0.91 -17.34
CA ARG A 12 17.26 1.35 -18.21
C ARG A 12 17.22 2.87 -18.25
N SER A 13 17.39 3.43 -19.45
CA SER A 13 17.25 4.88 -19.68
C SER A 13 15.84 5.40 -19.41
N LYS A 14 14.83 4.53 -19.56
CA LYS A 14 13.42 4.82 -19.26
C LYS A 14 13.12 4.93 -17.76
N CYS A 15 13.99 4.43 -16.88
CA CYS A 15 13.83 4.65 -15.44
C CYS A 15 14.09 6.14 -15.18
N GLY A 16 13.01 6.91 -15.07
CA GLY A 16 13.06 8.34 -14.83
C GLY A 16 13.74 8.67 -13.51
N LYS A 17 14.10 9.96 -13.32
CA LYS A 17 14.77 10.45 -12.10
C LYS A 17 14.03 10.09 -10.81
N ARG A 18 12.69 10.01 -10.86
CA ARG A 18 11.82 9.63 -9.71
C ARG A 18 12.06 8.21 -9.21
N SER A 19 12.50 7.32 -10.10
CA SER A 19 12.85 5.95 -9.76
C SER A 19 14.25 5.82 -9.17
N PHE A 20 14.97 6.91 -8.94
CA PHE A 20 16.33 6.89 -8.40
C PHE A 20 16.38 7.40 -6.96
N CYS A 21 16.92 6.58 -6.07
CA CYS A 21 17.16 6.96 -4.68
C CYS A 21 18.55 7.59 -4.54
N LYS A 22 18.59 8.88 -4.18
CA LYS A 22 19.85 9.58 -3.90
C LYS A 22 20.59 9.06 -2.66
N HIS A 23 19.88 8.48 -1.70
CA HIS A 23 20.46 8.03 -0.43
C HIS A 23 21.23 6.72 -0.56
N THR A 24 20.78 5.83 -1.45
CA THR A 24 21.41 4.53 -1.72
C THR A 24 22.12 4.49 -3.08
N ALA A 25 22.11 5.62 -3.81
CA ALA A 25 22.63 5.76 -5.17
C ALA A 25 22.16 4.63 -6.12
N SER A 26 20.89 4.23 -6.01
CA SER A 26 20.34 3.04 -6.66
C SER A 26 18.95 3.30 -7.26
N CYS A 27 18.59 2.55 -8.29
CA CYS A 27 17.28 2.64 -8.93
C CYS A 27 16.25 1.78 -8.19
N LEU A 28 15.18 2.37 -7.68
CA LEU A 28 14.10 1.69 -6.97
C LEU A 28 13.37 0.66 -7.86
N LEU A 29 13.22 0.93 -9.15
CA LEU A 29 12.59 -0.01 -10.10
C LEU A 29 13.48 -1.25 -10.37
N CYS A 30 14.76 -1.02 -10.67
CA CYS A 30 15.65 -2.09 -11.12
C CYS A 30 16.38 -2.79 -9.96
N ASP A 31 16.90 -2.02 -9.00
CA ASP A 31 17.64 -2.55 -7.86
C ASP A 31 16.67 -2.99 -6.73
N GLN A 32 15.45 -2.45 -6.68
CA GLN A 32 14.43 -2.75 -5.65
C GLN A 32 14.98 -2.69 -4.23
N VAL A 33 15.73 -1.62 -3.95
CA VAL A 33 16.35 -1.36 -2.64
C VAL A 33 15.35 -0.74 -1.67
N SER A 34 15.51 -1.06 -0.39
CA SER A 34 14.83 -0.37 0.71
C SER A 34 15.56 0.93 1.04
N CYS A 35 14.82 2.00 1.35
CA CYS A 35 15.33 3.27 1.83
C CYS A 35 14.30 3.97 2.73
N MET A 36 14.56 3.98 4.04
CA MET A 36 13.69 4.65 5.02
C MET A 36 13.60 6.16 4.82
N LYS A 37 14.68 6.82 4.35
CA LYS A 37 14.63 8.24 3.99
C LYS A 37 13.72 8.54 2.79
N CYS A 38 13.46 7.53 1.96
CA CYS A 38 12.48 7.61 0.89
C CYS A 38 11.14 6.95 1.29
N LYS A 39 10.98 6.48 2.53
CA LYS A 39 9.80 5.74 2.99
C LYS A 39 9.41 4.57 2.07
N LEU A 40 10.40 3.88 1.49
CA LEU A 40 10.18 2.68 0.68
C LEU A 40 10.90 1.51 1.32
N VAL A 41 10.15 0.49 1.72
CA VAL A 41 10.66 -0.74 2.33
C VAL A 41 10.31 -1.89 1.42
N LYS A 42 11.14 -2.93 1.37
CA LYS A 42 10.86 -4.16 0.65
C LYS A 42 10.95 -5.34 1.59
N GLY A 43 10.02 -6.29 1.43
CA GLY A 43 10.04 -7.54 2.18
C GLY A 43 8.94 -8.50 1.75
N ASN A 44 8.88 -9.64 2.41
CA ASN A 44 7.78 -10.60 2.32
C ASN A 44 6.74 -10.37 3.44
N GLY A 45 5.84 -11.34 3.64
CA GLY A 45 4.83 -11.32 4.69
C GLY A 45 5.41 -11.22 6.10
N ALA A 46 6.30 -12.15 6.47
CA ALA A 46 7.01 -12.13 7.74
C ALA A 46 7.73 -10.80 8.00
N ASN A 47 8.44 -10.27 7.00
CA ASN A 47 9.10 -8.96 7.13
C ASN A 47 8.10 -7.82 7.38
N LEU A 48 6.89 -7.88 6.79
CA LEU A 48 5.87 -6.88 7.04
C LEU A 48 5.32 -7.00 8.46
N LEU A 49 5.09 -8.22 8.97
CA LEU A 49 4.66 -8.44 10.35
C LEU A 49 5.67 -7.86 11.34
N ASP A 50 6.96 -8.21 11.20
CA ASP A 50 8.04 -7.66 12.02
C ASP A 50 8.07 -6.13 11.92
N PHE A 51 7.91 -5.59 10.71
CA PHE A 51 7.96 -4.15 10.48
C PHE A 51 6.77 -3.42 11.13
N VAL A 52 5.56 -3.99 11.06
CA VAL A 52 4.35 -3.46 11.70
C VAL A 52 4.48 -3.50 13.22
N GLU A 53 5.02 -4.58 13.79
CA GLU A 53 5.25 -4.70 15.23
C GLU A 53 6.21 -3.62 15.74
N ASN A 54 7.27 -3.34 14.99
CA ASN A 54 8.28 -2.34 15.37
C ASN A 54 7.81 -0.88 15.20
N ILE A 55 7.10 -0.58 14.11
CA ILE A 55 6.68 0.80 13.79
C ILE A 55 5.37 1.17 14.47
N GLN A 56 4.52 0.18 14.76
CA GLN A 56 3.15 0.37 15.28
C GLN A 56 2.38 1.43 14.46
N PRO A 57 2.17 1.19 13.15
CA PRO A 57 1.47 2.14 12.30
C PRO A 57 0.05 2.37 12.82
N TRP A 58 -0.54 3.51 12.48
CA TRP A 58 -1.95 3.75 12.77
C TRP A 58 -2.89 3.04 11.80
N MET A 59 -2.46 2.88 10.54
CA MET A 59 -3.28 2.28 9.50
C MET A 59 -2.42 1.54 8.48
N ILE A 60 -2.95 0.44 7.95
CA ILE A 60 -2.31 -0.33 6.90
C ILE A 60 -3.28 -0.48 5.73
N TRP A 61 -2.80 -0.11 4.55
CA TRP A 61 -3.46 -0.31 3.27
C TRP A 61 -2.77 -1.44 2.51
N LEU A 62 -3.54 -2.42 2.05
CA LEU A 62 -3.04 -3.57 1.31
C LEU A 62 -3.66 -3.60 -0.09
N ASP A 63 -2.84 -3.79 -1.12
CA ASP A 63 -3.35 -4.25 -2.40
C ASP A 63 -3.85 -5.70 -2.33
N PHE A 64 -4.71 -6.09 -3.27
CA PHE A 64 -5.28 -7.43 -3.32
C PHE A 64 -4.54 -8.39 -4.26
N ASP A 65 -4.38 -8.05 -5.55
CA ASP A 65 -3.89 -9.00 -6.55
C ASP A 65 -2.37 -9.15 -6.43
N ARG A 66 -1.87 -10.38 -6.35
CA ARG A 66 -0.46 -10.74 -6.07
C ARG A 66 0.11 -10.24 -4.74
N THR A 67 -0.56 -9.31 -4.07
CA THR A 67 -0.28 -8.87 -2.70
C THR A 67 -0.96 -9.79 -1.68
N ILE A 68 -2.25 -9.61 -1.35
CA ILE A 68 -2.99 -10.52 -0.45
C ILE A 68 -3.27 -11.86 -1.10
N CYS A 69 -3.73 -11.86 -2.35
CA CYS A 69 -4.23 -13.02 -3.07
C CYS A 69 -3.33 -13.36 -4.26
N THR A 70 -3.25 -14.63 -4.64
CA THR A 70 -2.50 -15.08 -5.84
C THR A 70 -3.17 -14.75 -7.19
N THR A 71 -4.31 -14.06 -7.19
CA THR A 71 -4.98 -13.59 -8.40
C THR A 71 -4.05 -12.75 -9.28
N LYS A 72 -4.28 -12.79 -10.60
CA LYS A 72 -3.52 -12.02 -11.58
C LYS A 72 -4.47 -11.15 -12.39
N ASN A 73 -4.03 -9.93 -12.70
CA ASN A 73 -4.65 -9.04 -13.68
C ASN A 73 -6.13 -8.75 -13.41
N GLY A 74 -6.55 -8.58 -12.15
CA GLY A 74 -7.96 -8.30 -11.84
C GLY A 74 -8.91 -9.47 -12.06
N SER A 75 -8.41 -10.71 -12.10
CA SER A 75 -9.28 -11.89 -12.15
C SER A 75 -10.09 -12.03 -10.86
N SER A 76 -11.32 -12.51 -10.96
CA SER A 76 -12.11 -12.85 -9.77
C SER A 76 -11.44 -13.97 -8.97
N PRO A 77 -11.28 -13.82 -7.63
CA PRO A 77 -10.65 -14.82 -6.78
C PRO A 77 -11.50 -16.08 -6.57
N LEU A 78 -12.77 -16.08 -6.99
CA LEU A 78 -13.64 -17.26 -6.92
C LEU A 78 -13.44 -18.23 -8.10
N HIS A 79 -12.78 -17.79 -9.17
CA HIS A 79 -12.53 -18.60 -10.35
C HIS A 79 -11.08 -19.06 -10.40
N GLY A 80 -10.86 -20.36 -10.13
CA GLY A 80 -9.53 -20.97 -10.16
C GLY A 80 -9.01 -21.35 -8.78
N ARG A 81 -7.72 -21.70 -8.71
CA ARG A 81 -7.04 -22.08 -7.46
C ARG A 81 -6.27 -20.90 -6.92
N HIS A 82 -6.91 -20.12 -6.06
CA HIS A 82 -6.32 -18.95 -5.43
C HIS A 82 -6.12 -19.16 -3.92
N SER A 83 -4.96 -18.73 -3.43
CA SER A 83 -4.61 -18.69 -2.01
C SER A 83 -4.38 -17.24 -1.53
N ILE A 84 -4.51 -17.08 -0.22
CA ILE A 84 -4.07 -15.90 0.53
C ILE A 84 -2.70 -16.18 1.13
N ASP A 85 -1.84 -15.16 1.22
CA ASP A 85 -0.61 -15.24 2.00
C ASP A 85 -0.90 -15.33 3.51
N SER A 86 -0.31 -16.30 4.22
CA SER A 86 -0.63 -16.57 5.63
C SER A 86 -0.27 -15.42 6.57
N ASP A 87 0.81 -14.69 6.28
CA ASP A 87 1.26 -13.59 7.11
C ASP A 87 0.34 -12.38 6.92
N LEU A 88 -0.08 -12.12 5.68
CA LEU A 88 -1.09 -11.10 5.39
C LEU A 88 -2.48 -11.47 5.93
N LEU A 89 -2.83 -12.76 5.97
CA LEU A 89 -4.05 -13.22 6.65
C LEU A 89 -3.97 -12.90 8.15
N THR A 90 -2.83 -13.19 8.79
CA THR A 90 -2.59 -12.84 10.19
C THR A 90 -2.83 -11.36 10.41
N LEU A 91 -2.19 -10.51 9.60
CA LEU A 91 -2.34 -9.05 9.65
C LEU A 91 -3.82 -8.62 9.49
N LEU A 92 -4.54 -9.19 8.53
CA LEU A 92 -5.96 -8.90 8.28
C LEU A 92 -6.89 -9.31 9.43
N THR A 93 -6.46 -10.25 10.28
CA THR A 93 -7.27 -10.77 11.40
C THR A 93 -6.88 -10.19 12.75
N SER A 94 -5.65 -9.74 12.93
CA SER A 94 -5.12 -9.26 14.21
C SER A 94 -4.96 -7.74 14.29
N PHE A 95 -4.88 -7.04 13.16
CA PHE A 95 -4.68 -5.59 13.13
C PHE A 95 -6.00 -4.85 12.89
N GLU A 96 -6.39 -3.98 13.83
CA GLU A 96 -7.71 -3.33 13.82
C GLU A 96 -7.92 -2.42 12.61
N ASN A 97 -6.91 -1.62 12.25
CA ASN A 97 -7.04 -0.58 11.23
C ASN A 97 -6.36 -0.96 9.92
N VAL A 98 -6.74 -2.13 9.39
CA VAL A 98 -6.30 -2.64 8.09
C VAL A 98 -7.39 -2.48 7.05
N LYS A 99 -7.02 -2.04 5.85
CA LYS A 99 -7.92 -1.77 4.74
C LYS A 99 -7.36 -2.33 3.45
N ILE A 100 -8.23 -2.80 2.57
CA ILE A 100 -7.84 -3.32 1.25
C ILE A 100 -8.19 -2.27 0.20
N VAL A 101 -7.25 -1.96 -0.69
CA VAL A 101 -7.44 -1.06 -1.82
C VAL A 101 -6.98 -1.73 -3.10
N THR A 102 -7.86 -1.87 -4.10
CA THR A 102 -7.54 -2.66 -5.30
C THR A 102 -8.13 -2.06 -6.58
N ARG A 103 -7.47 -2.31 -7.71
CA ARG A 103 -8.00 -2.02 -9.05
C ARG A 103 -8.88 -3.15 -9.60
N ASN A 104 -8.90 -4.30 -8.92
CA ASN A 104 -9.75 -5.44 -9.28
C ASN A 104 -11.24 -5.03 -9.18
N PRO A 105 -12.05 -5.19 -10.24
CA PRO A 105 -13.45 -4.75 -10.23
C PRO A 105 -14.39 -5.69 -9.48
N HIS A 106 -13.95 -6.90 -9.12
CA HIS A 106 -14.82 -7.95 -8.57
C HIS A 106 -14.99 -7.84 -7.04
N GLU A 107 -15.45 -6.69 -6.56
CA GLU A 107 -15.55 -6.39 -5.12
C GLU A 107 -16.28 -7.48 -4.32
N GLU A 108 -17.45 -7.91 -4.77
CA GLU A 108 -18.27 -8.89 -4.06
C GLU A 108 -17.63 -10.28 -4.06
N ASP A 109 -16.94 -10.66 -5.14
CA ASP A 109 -16.18 -11.90 -5.20
C ASP A 109 -14.98 -11.85 -4.25
N ILE A 110 -14.30 -10.71 -4.16
CA ILE A 110 -13.20 -10.47 -3.22
C ILE A 110 -13.67 -10.60 -1.78
N LYS A 111 -14.75 -9.90 -1.41
CA LYS A 111 -15.35 -9.99 -0.07
C LYS A 111 -15.77 -11.43 0.27
N THR A 112 -16.43 -12.10 -0.67
CA THR A 112 -16.85 -13.50 -0.50
C THR A 112 -15.65 -14.43 -0.31
N PHE A 113 -14.60 -14.25 -1.11
CA PHE A 113 -13.36 -15.03 -1.01
C PHE A 113 -12.65 -14.79 0.32
N LEU A 114 -12.48 -13.53 0.73
CA LEU A 114 -11.86 -13.15 2.00
C LEU A 114 -12.62 -13.76 3.20
N LYS A 115 -13.96 -13.67 3.18
CA LYS A 115 -14.82 -14.30 4.19
C LYS A 115 -14.62 -15.81 4.26
N ARG A 116 -14.54 -16.51 3.12
CA ARG A 116 -14.25 -17.96 3.06
C ARG A 116 -12.86 -18.33 3.61
N LYS A 117 -11.93 -17.37 3.64
CA LYS A 117 -10.58 -17.55 4.18
C LYS A 117 -10.43 -17.10 5.63
N GLY A 118 -11.52 -16.68 6.28
CA GLY A 118 -11.52 -16.30 7.69
C GLY A 118 -11.19 -14.83 7.96
N VAL A 119 -11.12 -13.99 6.92
CA VAL A 119 -10.97 -12.54 7.12
C VAL A 119 -12.30 -11.97 7.65
N PRO A 120 -12.27 -11.15 8.73
CA PRO A 120 -13.48 -10.54 9.26
C PRO A 120 -14.22 -9.69 8.20
N PRO A 121 -15.56 -9.77 8.13
CA PRO A 121 -16.34 -8.98 7.19
C PRO A 121 -16.29 -7.47 7.46
N THR A 122 -15.75 -7.07 8.62
CA THR A 122 -15.51 -5.67 9.01
C THR A 122 -14.32 -5.05 8.30
N VAL A 123 -13.40 -5.85 7.72
CA VAL A 123 -12.25 -5.32 6.97
C VAL A 123 -12.75 -4.66 5.68
N PRO A 124 -12.56 -3.34 5.51
CA PRO A 124 -13.05 -2.64 4.33
C PRO A 124 -12.29 -3.03 3.06
N VAL A 125 -13.04 -3.20 1.96
CA VAL A 125 -12.48 -3.40 0.62
C VAL A 125 -12.90 -2.23 -0.26
N TYR A 126 -11.93 -1.49 -0.80
CA TYR A 126 -12.16 -0.35 -1.68
C TYR A 126 -11.67 -0.68 -3.10
N CYS A 127 -12.62 -0.85 -4.03
CA CYS A 127 -12.28 -1.03 -5.44
C CYS A 127 -12.21 0.33 -6.15
N VAL A 128 -11.04 0.66 -6.66
CA VAL A 128 -10.71 1.94 -7.29
C VAL A 128 -11.66 2.31 -8.44
N LYS A 129 -12.04 1.32 -9.27
CA LYS A 129 -12.95 1.55 -10.41
C LYS A 129 -14.34 2.04 -9.98
N GLN A 130 -14.83 1.58 -8.83
CA GLN A 130 -16.10 2.02 -8.27
C GLN A 130 -15.97 3.40 -7.59
N GLN A 131 -14.75 3.80 -7.19
CA GLN A 131 -14.46 5.12 -6.65
C GLN A 131 -14.25 6.16 -7.76
N ALA A 132 -15.22 6.27 -8.67
CA ALA A 132 -15.20 7.18 -9.81
C ALA A 132 -13.93 7.07 -10.69
N LYS A 133 -13.35 5.86 -10.79
CA LYS A 133 -12.10 5.57 -11.54
C LYS A 133 -10.90 6.42 -11.11
N LYS A 134 -10.81 6.80 -9.82
CA LYS A 134 -9.68 7.57 -9.27
C LYS A 134 -8.45 6.69 -9.05
N SER A 135 -7.40 7.15 -8.38
CA SER A 135 -6.19 6.36 -8.08
C SER A 135 -6.30 5.63 -6.73
N LYS A 136 -5.39 4.69 -6.46
CA LYS A 136 -5.25 4.13 -5.10
C LYS A 136 -4.88 5.23 -4.10
N ALA A 137 -3.99 6.14 -4.50
CA ALA A 137 -3.60 7.29 -3.68
C ALA A 137 -4.81 8.11 -3.23
N PHE A 138 -5.72 8.43 -4.16
CA PHE A 138 -6.96 9.14 -3.83
C PHE A 138 -7.81 8.38 -2.81
N VAL A 139 -7.97 7.06 -2.97
CA VAL A 139 -8.74 6.24 -2.03
C VAL A 139 -8.08 6.23 -0.65
N ILE A 140 -6.76 6.02 -0.60
CA ILE A 140 -5.98 6.05 0.63
C ILE A 140 -6.18 7.41 1.31
N GLN A 141 -5.95 8.52 0.63
CA GLN A 141 -6.12 9.86 1.19
C GLN A 141 -7.54 10.09 1.71
N LYS A 142 -8.56 9.80 0.89
CA LYS A 142 -9.97 10.03 1.22
C LYS A 142 -10.42 9.26 2.46
N PHE A 143 -9.92 8.04 2.64
CA PHE A 143 -10.37 7.13 3.69
C PHE A 143 -9.34 6.91 4.81
N SER A 144 -8.22 7.64 4.79
CA SER A 144 -7.24 7.71 5.88
C SER A 144 -7.47 8.90 6.81
N SER A 145 -8.53 9.68 6.63
CA SER A 145 -8.89 10.72 7.59
C SER A 145 -9.36 10.07 8.89
N CYS A 146 -8.71 10.44 9.99
CA CYS A 146 -9.25 10.18 11.30
C CYS A 146 -10.50 11.06 11.44
N LYS A 147 -11.66 10.48 11.73
CA LYS A 147 -12.75 11.29 12.28
C LYS A 147 -12.31 11.68 13.68
N VAL A 148 -11.60 12.80 13.79
CA VAL A 148 -11.66 13.56 15.05
C VAL A 148 -13.14 13.87 15.20
N GLN A 149 -13.75 13.40 16.29
CA GLN A 149 -15.04 13.95 16.67
C GLN A 149 -14.79 15.42 16.97
N ASP A 150 -15.01 16.27 15.96
CA ASP A 150 -14.99 17.71 16.15
C ASP A 150 -16.08 18.04 17.16
N VAL A 151 -15.65 18.45 18.34
CA VAL A 151 -16.37 19.46 19.10
C VAL A 151 -16.32 20.71 18.21
N ALA A 152 -17.36 20.86 17.39
CA ALA A 152 -17.81 22.03 16.64
C ALA A 152 -16.74 22.94 16.00
N GLU A 153 -16.71 23.02 14.66
CA GLU A 153 -17.40 24.08 13.92
C GLU A 153 -17.24 23.95 12.40
N SER A 154 -18.33 24.34 11.73
CA SER A 154 -18.53 24.46 10.30
C SER A 154 -17.39 25.16 9.55
N SER A 155 -16.81 24.51 8.53
CA SER A 155 -16.70 25.09 7.19
C SER A 155 -16.24 24.05 6.17
N ALA A 156 -16.74 24.19 4.94
CA ALA A 156 -16.38 23.37 3.81
C ALA A 156 -14.88 23.48 3.51
N ALA A 157 -14.13 22.41 3.74
CA ALA A 157 -12.72 22.33 3.37
C ALA A 157 -12.42 21.01 2.63
N GLU A 158 -11.65 21.13 1.55
CA GLU A 158 -11.10 20.04 0.76
C GLU A 158 -10.31 19.04 1.63
N PRO A 159 -10.18 17.76 1.21
CA PRO A 159 -9.48 16.76 2.01
C PRO A 159 -7.99 17.07 2.12
N GLN A 160 -7.58 17.72 3.21
CA GLN A 160 -6.20 18.02 3.55
C GLN A 160 -5.60 16.91 4.41
N GLY A 161 -4.84 16.00 3.78
CA GLY A 161 -3.82 15.18 4.42
C GLY A 161 -4.27 14.22 5.54
N ILE A 162 -3.31 13.45 6.05
CA ILE A 162 -3.52 12.50 7.15
C ILE A 162 -3.29 13.28 8.46
N HIS A 163 -4.38 13.55 9.19
CA HIS A 163 -4.37 14.36 10.41
C HIS A 163 -3.61 13.70 11.57
N HIS A 164 -2.95 14.55 12.37
CA HIS A 164 -2.08 14.16 13.47
C HIS A 164 -2.90 13.76 14.71
N ILE A 165 -2.57 12.64 15.33
CA ILE A 165 -3.12 12.21 16.62
C ILE A 165 -1.97 12.21 17.63
N HIS A 166 -2.06 13.04 18.68
CA HIS A 166 -1.14 13.05 19.83
C HIS A 166 0.36 13.28 19.53
N GLY A 167 0.71 14.24 18.67
CA GLY A 167 2.09 14.75 18.59
C GLY A 167 3.14 13.80 17.99
N LYS A 168 2.74 12.62 17.52
CA LYS A 168 3.49 11.80 16.56
C LYS A 168 2.64 11.68 15.29
N CYS A 169 3.20 11.93 14.12
CA CYS A 169 2.56 11.53 12.87
C CYS A 169 2.36 10.02 12.94
N ALA A 170 1.12 9.58 13.07
CA ALA A 170 0.83 8.17 13.17
C ALA A 170 1.11 7.57 11.79
N GLU A 171 2.11 6.68 11.71
CA GLU A 171 2.62 6.17 10.43
C GLU A 171 1.52 5.39 9.71
N VAL A 172 1.37 5.64 8.42
CA VAL A 172 0.49 4.84 7.55
C VAL A 172 1.37 4.02 6.63
N ILE A 173 1.01 2.76 6.42
CA ILE A 173 1.72 1.86 5.51
C ILE A 173 0.81 1.55 4.33
N PHE A 174 1.31 1.68 3.11
CA PHE A 174 0.69 1.13 1.91
C PHE A 174 1.55 0.01 1.32
N VAL A 175 0.96 -1.15 1.13
CA VAL A 175 1.61 -2.38 0.69
C VAL A 175 1.10 -2.77 -0.69
N ASP A 176 2.03 -2.95 -1.63
CA ASP A 176 1.73 -3.34 -3.01
C ASP A 176 2.89 -4.19 -3.57
N ASP A 177 2.60 -5.12 -4.49
CA ASP A 177 3.64 -5.90 -5.17
C ASP A 177 4.23 -5.16 -6.38
N ASP A 178 3.53 -4.13 -6.86
CA ASP A 178 3.96 -3.31 -7.98
C ASP A 178 4.74 -2.08 -7.53
N ILE A 179 6.03 -2.08 -7.84
CA ILE A 179 6.91 -0.93 -7.56
C ILE A 179 6.49 0.32 -8.33
N GLU A 180 5.89 0.18 -9.51
CA GLU A 180 5.41 1.34 -10.30
C GLU A 180 4.26 2.05 -9.58
N GLU A 181 3.37 1.30 -8.92
CA GLU A 181 2.31 1.89 -8.09
C GLU A 181 2.89 2.61 -6.87
N LEU A 182 3.88 1.99 -6.21
CA LEU A 182 4.47 2.59 -5.02
C LEU A 182 5.26 3.87 -5.33
N ILE A 183 5.92 3.96 -6.49
CA ILE A 183 6.63 5.19 -6.88
C ILE A 183 5.78 6.17 -7.68
N ASP A 184 4.48 5.89 -7.83
CA ASP A 184 3.54 6.83 -8.41
C ASP A 184 3.58 8.16 -7.63
N PRO A 185 3.63 9.32 -8.31
CA PRO A 185 3.72 10.61 -7.63
C PRO A 185 2.60 10.85 -6.64
N GLU A 186 1.36 10.45 -6.96
CA GLU A 186 0.23 10.67 -6.05
C GLU A 186 0.39 9.85 -4.78
N VAL A 187 0.97 8.65 -4.85
CA VAL A 187 1.28 7.81 -3.67
C VAL A 187 2.46 8.37 -2.88
N VAL A 188 3.51 8.85 -3.57
CA VAL A 188 4.68 9.47 -2.94
C VAL A 188 4.28 10.72 -2.16
N ASP A 189 3.39 11.53 -2.73
CA ASP A 189 2.95 12.81 -2.17
C ASP A 189 2.05 12.64 -0.93
N LEU A 190 1.56 11.41 -0.65
CA LEU A 190 0.89 11.09 0.62
C LEU A 190 1.83 11.08 1.83
N ASP A 191 3.15 11.04 1.59
CA ASP A 191 4.18 10.96 2.63
C ASP A 191 4.01 9.77 3.61
N ILE A 192 3.53 8.64 3.10
CA ILE A 192 3.34 7.39 3.86
C ILE A 192 4.51 6.42 3.67
N ILE A 193 4.61 5.41 4.54
CA ILE A 193 5.50 4.28 4.31
C ILE A 193 4.92 3.41 3.20
N ARG A 194 5.76 3.09 2.22
CA ARG A 194 5.42 2.26 1.07
C ARG A 194 6.18 0.96 1.19
N PHE A 195 5.48 -0.16 1.19
CA PHE A 195 6.06 -1.48 1.36
C PHE A 195 5.91 -2.28 0.06
N LEU A 196 7.03 -2.47 -0.65
CA LEU A 196 7.12 -3.34 -1.81
C LEU A 196 7.08 -4.80 -1.35
N TYR A 197 5.91 -5.40 -1.47
CA TYR A 197 5.68 -6.77 -1.07
C TYR A 197 6.21 -7.77 -2.10
N ARG A 198 6.82 -8.83 -1.60
CA ARG A 198 7.33 -9.95 -2.38
C ARG A 198 6.84 -11.25 -1.78
N ARG A 199 5.84 -11.84 -2.42
CA ARG A 199 5.35 -13.18 -2.10
C ARG A 199 6.47 -14.21 -2.25
N ILE A 200 6.70 -14.99 -1.20
CA ILE A 200 7.53 -16.20 -1.27
C ILE A 200 6.68 -17.31 -1.89
N LYS A 201 7.26 -18.06 -2.82
CA LYS A 201 6.59 -19.23 -3.43
C LYS A 201 6.72 -20.45 -2.55
#